data_AF-A0A1Z4QIC7-F1
#
_entry.id   AF-A0A1Z4QIC7-F1
#
_cell.length_a   1.000
_cell.length_b   1.000
_cell.length_c   1.000
_cell.angle_alpha   90.00
_cell.angle_beta   90.00
_cell.angle_gamma   90.00
#
_symmetry.space_group_name_H-M   'P 1'
#
loop_
_entity.id
_entity.type
_entity.pdbx_description
1 polymer ?
#
loop_
_entity_poly.entity_id
_entity_poly.type
_entity_poly.pdbx_seq_one_letter_code
_entity_poly.pdbx_strand_id
1 'polypeptide(L)'
;MLPQLGAELLKSKLNIKLIYSSGIDLDIVPLTSDKGQAMLFMRQKWKFAAEQTVVCGDLGNDIALFAVGNERGIIVGNACPELRQWQNEYPSDYRYLAPNFVQVELSKD
;
A
#
# COMPACT_ATOMS: atom_id res chain seq x y z
N MET A 1 3.33 -21.72 -1.97
CA MET A 1 4.69 -21.20 -1.72
C MET A 1 4.71 -20.13 -0.62
N LEU A 2 4.04 -18.97 -0.76
CA LEU A 2 4.04 -17.93 0.28
C LEU A 2 3.54 -18.38 1.67
N PRO A 3 2.43 -19.13 1.81
CA PRO A 3 1.99 -19.62 3.13
C PRO A 3 3.01 -20.58 3.77
N GLN A 4 3.71 -21.38 2.95
CA GLN A 4 4.74 -22.31 3.41
C GLN A 4 5.98 -21.55 3.89
N LEU A 5 6.43 -20.54 3.15
CA LEU A 5 7.53 -19.66 3.55
C LEU A 5 7.21 -18.94 4.85
N GLY A 6 6.01 -18.37 4.98
CA GLY A 6 5.55 -17.73 6.22
C GLY A 6 5.56 -18.69 7.42
N ALA A 7 5.04 -19.91 7.24
CA ALA A 7 5.07 -20.93 8.29
C ALA A 7 6.50 -21.29 8.73
N GLU A 8 7.45 -21.36 7.81
CA GLU A 8 8.85 -21.71 8.12
C GLU A 8 9.57 -20.57 8.87
N LEU A 9 9.34 -19.32 8.45
CA LEU A 9 9.92 -18.15 9.13
C LEU A 9 9.35 -17.98 10.55
N LEU A 10 8.07 -18.30 10.76
CA LEU A 10 7.45 -18.30 12.09
C LEU A 10 8.07 -19.33 13.05
N LYS A 11 8.47 -20.51 12.55
CA LYS A 11 9.18 -21.52 13.38
C LYS A 11 10.51 -20.99 13.92
N SER A 12 11.15 -20.07 13.19
CA SER A 12 12.37 -19.39 13.59
C SER A 12 12.15 -18.28 14.62
N LYS A 13 10.92 -18.10 15.12
CA LYS A 13 10.51 -17.06 16.08
C LYS A 13 10.77 -15.63 15.58
N LEU A 14 10.82 -15.45 14.25
CA LEU A 14 10.95 -14.14 13.64
C LEU A 14 9.58 -13.47 13.57
N ASN A 15 9.48 -12.24 14.10
CA ASN A 15 8.26 -11.45 14.04
C ASN A 15 8.24 -10.62 12.75
N ILE A 16 7.73 -11.20 11.68
CA ILE A 16 7.81 -10.66 10.33
C ILE A 16 6.44 -10.38 9.71
N LYS A 17 6.45 -9.54 8.69
CA LYS A 17 5.37 -9.35 7.72
C LYS A 17 5.90 -9.73 6.34
N LEU A 18 5.11 -10.50 5.59
CA LEU A 18 5.35 -10.77 4.19
C LEU A 18 4.45 -9.82 3.37
N ILE A 19 5.06 -9.04 2.49
CA ILE A 19 4.34 -8.17 1.57
C ILE A 19 4.64 -8.68 0.17
N TYR A 20 3.63 -9.24 -0.47
CA TYR A 20 3.70 -9.62 -1.87
C TYR A 20 3.00 -8.55 -2.68
N SER A 21 3.64 -8.06 -3.74
CA SER A 21 3.05 -7.03 -4.60
C SER A 21 3.47 -7.26 -6.04
N SER A 22 2.79 -6.56 -6.97
CA SER A 22 3.08 -6.58 -8.43
C SER A 22 3.03 -7.97 -9.10
N GLY A 23 2.64 -9.00 -8.36
CA GLY A 23 2.66 -10.38 -8.81
C GLY A 23 4.06 -11.01 -8.88
N ILE A 24 5.12 -10.29 -8.49
CA ILE A 24 6.51 -10.78 -8.54
C ILE A 24 7.37 -10.38 -7.35
N ASP A 25 7.07 -9.25 -6.69
CA ASP A 25 7.91 -8.70 -5.63
C ASP A 25 7.50 -9.25 -4.26
N LEU A 26 8.49 -9.73 -3.49
CA LEU A 26 8.29 -10.21 -2.12
C LEU A 26 9.21 -9.47 -1.16
N ASP A 27 8.62 -8.66 -0.28
CA ASP A 27 9.31 -8.04 0.84
C ASP A 27 9.12 -8.87 2.12
N ILE A 28 10.22 -9.13 2.82
CA ILE A 28 10.24 -9.74 4.16
C ILE A 28 10.76 -8.69 5.14
N VAL A 29 9.85 -8.15 5.95
CA VAL A 29 10.15 -7.02 6.84
C VAL A 29 9.72 -7.34 8.27
N PRO A 30 10.22 -6.62 9.29
CA PRO A 30 9.67 -6.73 10.65
C PRO A 30 8.15 -6.49 10.66
N LEU A 31 7.43 -7.14 11.58
CA LEU A 31 5.95 -7.00 11.65
C LEU A 31 5.50 -5.54 11.76
N THR A 32 6.29 -4.69 12.42
CA THR A 32 6.01 -3.27 12.64
C THR A 32 6.51 -2.36 11.52
N SER A 33 6.93 -2.93 10.39
CA SER A 33 7.52 -2.19 9.27
C SER A 33 6.68 -2.35 8.02
N ASP A 34 6.18 -1.23 7.52
CA ASP A 34 5.63 -1.07 6.17
C ASP A 34 5.48 0.44 5.90
N LYS A 35 5.00 0.79 4.70
CA LYS A 35 4.75 2.18 4.30
C LYS A 35 3.74 2.88 5.23
N GLY A 36 2.72 2.17 5.71
CA GLY A 36 1.71 2.71 6.64
C GLY A 36 2.27 3.03 8.02
N GLN A 37 3.04 2.10 8.60
CA GLN A 37 3.73 2.32 9.88
C GLN A 37 4.74 3.46 9.80
N ALA A 38 5.48 3.55 8.69
CA ALA A 38 6.41 4.66 8.46
C ALA A 38 5.66 6.01 8.37
N MET A 39 4.53 6.04 7.67
CA MET A 39 3.67 7.22 7.58
C MET A 39 3.11 7.62 8.95
N LEU A 40 2.58 6.67 9.74
CA LEU A 40 2.10 6.94 11.10
C LEU A 40 3.21 7.52 11.99
N PHE A 41 4.41 6.95 11.92
CA PHE A 41 5.57 7.46 12.66
C PHE A 41 5.88 8.92 12.27
N MET A 42 5.92 9.22 10.96
CA MET A 42 6.14 10.59 10.47
C MET A 42 5.06 11.56 10.95
N ARG A 43 3.78 11.17 10.85
CA ARG A 43 2.65 11.97 11.33
C ARG A 43 2.75 12.27 12.81
N GLN A 44 3.02 11.26 13.63
CA GLN A 44 3.15 11.42 15.08
C GLN A 44 4.34 12.31 15.45
N LYS A 45 5.49 12.10 14.79
CA LYS A 45 6.71 12.86 15.04
C LYS A 45 6.52 14.36 14.79
N TRP A 46 5.80 14.73 13.74
CA TRP A 46 5.55 16.13 13.37
C TRP A 46 4.17 16.65 13.76
N LYS A 47 3.38 15.84 14.47
CA LYS A 47 2.05 16.21 14.99
C LYS A 47 1.05 16.63 13.90
N PHE A 48 1.10 15.97 12.74
CA PHE A 48 0.10 16.17 11.69
C PHE A 48 -1.18 15.37 11.97
N ALA A 49 -2.32 16.05 11.92
CA ALA A 49 -3.61 15.38 11.97
C ALA A 49 -3.82 14.47 10.75
N ALA A 50 -4.71 13.47 10.84
CA ALA A 50 -4.92 12.51 9.76
C ALA A 50 -5.55 13.21 8.55
N GLU A 51 -6.45 14.14 8.84
CA GLU A 51 -7.18 14.97 7.88
C GLU A 51 -6.26 15.94 7.12
N GLN A 52 -5.06 16.20 7.67
CA GLN A 52 -4.01 17.02 7.07
C GLN A 52 -2.94 16.18 6.36
N THR A 53 -3.10 14.86 6.31
CA THR A 53 -2.20 13.94 5.64
C THR A 53 -2.88 13.37 4.41
N VAL A 54 -2.18 13.38 3.28
CA VAL A 54 -2.62 12.72 2.04
C VAL A 54 -1.59 11.68 1.67
N VAL A 55 -2.03 10.44 1.49
CA VAL A 55 -1.22 9.34 0.95
C VAL A 55 -1.56 9.09 -0.51
N CYS A 56 -0.58 8.69 -1.30
CA CYS A 56 -0.75 8.34 -2.70
C CYS A 56 -0.16 6.95 -2.94
N GLY A 57 -0.82 6.13 -3.75
CA GLY A 57 -0.38 4.76 -4.02
C GLY A 57 -0.84 4.20 -5.35
N ASP A 58 -0.06 3.27 -5.88
CA ASP A 58 -0.25 2.62 -7.17
C ASP A 58 -0.03 1.10 -7.12
N LEU A 59 0.75 0.59 -6.17
CA LEU A 59 1.11 -0.82 -6.05
C LEU A 59 0.46 -1.50 -4.83
N GLY A 60 0.52 -2.83 -4.80
CA GLY A 60 0.00 -3.64 -3.69
C GLY A 60 0.63 -3.31 -2.34
N ASN A 61 1.93 -3.00 -2.31
CA ASN A 61 2.61 -2.61 -1.07
C ASN A 61 2.15 -1.24 -0.53
N ASP A 62 1.45 -0.42 -1.31
CA ASP A 62 0.83 0.83 -0.86
C ASP A 62 -0.47 0.62 -0.09
N ILE A 63 -1.08 -0.58 -0.13
CA ILE A 63 -2.29 -0.90 0.65
C ILE A 63 -2.09 -0.51 2.12
N ALA A 64 -0.89 -0.72 2.66
CA ALA A 64 -0.56 -0.35 4.03
C ALA A 64 -0.74 1.16 4.32
N LEU A 65 -0.49 2.04 3.36
CA LEU A 65 -0.70 3.49 3.52
C LEU A 65 -2.17 3.83 3.77
N PHE A 66 -3.08 3.08 3.14
CA PHE A 66 -4.53 3.33 3.21
C PHE A 66 -5.22 2.54 4.33
N ALA A 67 -4.67 1.38 4.73
CA ALA A 67 -5.28 0.48 5.69
C ALA A 67 -5.00 0.83 7.16
N VAL A 68 -3.93 1.59 7.42
CA VAL A 68 -3.40 1.80 8.77
C VAL A 68 -4.16 2.87 9.57
N GLY A 69 -4.93 3.73 8.90
CA GLY A 69 -5.57 4.88 9.51
C GLY A 69 -6.65 5.52 8.63
N ASN A 70 -6.96 6.77 8.95
CA ASN A 70 -8.04 7.55 8.34
C ASN A 70 -7.51 8.77 7.56
N GLU A 71 -6.25 8.73 7.14
CA GLU A 71 -5.64 9.73 6.28
C GLU A 71 -6.38 9.79 4.94
N ARG A 72 -6.39 10.98 4.32
CA ARG A 72 -6.93 11.13 2.97
C ARG A 72 -6.06 10.34 2.00
N GLY A 73 -6.67 9.73 0.99
CA GLY A 73 -5.94 8.89 0.06
C GLY A 73 -6.21 9.22 -1.41
N ILE A 74 -5.20 9.05 -2.25
CA ILE A 74 -5.29 9.10 -3.70
C ILE A 74 -4.79 7.77 -4.25
N ILE A 75 -5.67 7.02 -4.92
CA ILE A 75 -5.30 5.86 -5.72
C ILE A 75 -5.20 6.33 -7.16
N VAL A 76 -4.00 6.24 -7.73
CA VAL A 76 -3.72 6.85 -9.04
C VAL A 76 -4.33 6.07 -10.21
N GLY A 77 -4.46 6.74 -11.36
CA GLY A 77 -5.15 6.20 -12.54
C GLY A 77 -4.47 4.98 -13.17
N ASN A 78 -3.21 4.73 -12.88
CA ASN A 78 -2.47 3.55 -13.30
C ASN A 78 -2.28 2.52 -12.16
N ALA A 79 -3.02 2.65 -11.05
CA ALA A 79 -2.93 1.71 -9.94
C ALA A 79 -3.18 0.27 -10.39
N CYS A 80 -2.39 -0.66 -9.84
CA CYS A 80 -2.43 -2.07 -10.16
C CYS A 80 -3.79 -2.70 -9.77
N PRO A 81 -4.15 -3.84 -10.39
CA PRO A 81 -5.40 -4.53 -10.06
C PRO A 81 -5.53 -4.90 -8.58
N GLU A 82 -4.42 -5.25 -7.94
CA GLU A 82 -4.37 -5.61 -6.51
C GLU A 82 -4.84 -4.47 -5.60
N LEU A 83 -4.28 -3.26 -5.76
CA LEU A 83 -4.67 -2.10 -4.98
C LEU A 83 -6.12 -1.67 -5.28
N ARG A 84 -6.54 -1.75 -6.55
CA ARG A 84 -7.92 -1.44 -6.95
C ARG A 84 -8.93 -2.43 -6.37
N GLN A 85 -8.60 -3.72 -6.39
CA GLN A 85 -9.43 -4.75 -5.79
C GLN A 85 -9.57 -4.49 -4.28
N TRP A 86 -8.46 -4.24 -3.60
CA TRP A 86 -8.50 -3.91 -2.17
C TRP A 86 -9.35 -2.66 -1.88
N GLN A 87 -9.25 -1.60 -2.68
CA GLN A 87 -10.12 -0.41 -2.54
C GLN A 87 -11.60 -0.74 -2.70
N ASN A 88 -11.96 -1.61 -3.64
CA ASN A 88 -13.36 -2.00 -3.86
C ASN A 88 -13.90 -2.84 -2.70
N GLU A 89 -13.06 -3.67 -2.08
CA GLU A 89 -13.42 -4.46 -0.90
C GLU A 89 -13.53 -3.61 0.37
N TYR A 90 -12.71 -2.57 0.48
CA TYR A 90 -12.63 -1.67 1.62
C TYR A 90 -12.83 -0.22 1.16
N PRO A 91 -14.04 0.21 0.78
CA PRO A 91 -14.29 1.58 0.33
C PRO A 91 -14.18 2.59 1.47
N SER A 92 -14.00 3.87 1.13
CA SER A 92 -14.02 4.98 2.09
C SER A 92 -14.24 6.31 1.37
N ASP A 93 -14.97 7.20 2.02
CA ASP A 93 -15.36 8.51 1.48
C ASP A 93 -14.20 9.52 1.43
N TYR A 94 -13.08 9.24 2.10
CA TYR A 94 -11.89 10.09 2.10
C TYR A 94 -10.79 9.60 1.13
N ARG A 95 -11.13 8.64 0.26
CA ARG A 95 -10.25 8.14 -0.79
C ARG A 95 -10.73 8.53 -2.17
N TYR A 96 -9.87 9.21 -2.93
CA TYR A 96 -10.11 9.55 -4.32
C TYR A 96 -9.49 8.49 -5.23
N LEU A 97 -10.31 7.91 -6.11
CA LEU A 97 -9.84 7.06 -7.19
C LEU A 97 -9.69 7.90 -8.45
N ALA A 98 -8.46 8.13 -8.88
CA ALA A 98 -8.19 8.85 -10.11
C ALA A 98 -8.65 8.02 -11.33
N PRO A 99 -9.26 8.65 -12.34
CA PRO A 99 -9.66 7.95 -13.56
C PRO A 99 -8.43 7.39 -14.28
N ASN A 100 -8.62 6.32 -15.05
CA ASN A 100 -7.53 5.67 -15.77
C ASN A 100 -6.81 6.67 -16.68
N PHE A 101 -5.49 6.67 -16.62
CA PHE A 101 -4.67 7.47 -17.53
C PHE A 101 -4.76 6.85 -18.92
N VAL A 102 -5.25 7.60 -19.90
CA VAL A 102 -5.02 7.24 -21.31
C VAL A 102 -3.55 7.50 -21.57
N GLN A 103 -2.76 6.43 -21.70
CA GLN A 103 -1.42 6.54 -22.26
C GLN A 103 -1.62 7.04 -23.70
N VAL A 104 -1.41 8.33 -23.93
CA VAL A 104 -1.17 8.82 -25.28
C VAL A 104 0.16 8.18 -25.67
N GLU A 105 0.11 7.11 -26.46
CA GLU A 105 1.32 6.61 -27.12
C GLU A 105 1.91 7.82 -27.85
N LEU A 106 3.09 8.25 -27.42
CA LEU A 106 3.91 9.15 -28.23
C LEU A 106 4.23 8.34 -29.48
N SER A 107 3.48 8.59 -30.56
CA SER A 107 3.82 8.12 -31.89
C SER A 107 5.27 8.53 -32.14
N LYS A 108 6.15 7.54 -32.25
CA LYS A 108 7.49 7.76 -32.77
C LYS A 108 7.32 8.04 -34.25
N ASP A 109 7.20 9.31 -34.61
CA ASP A 109 7.50 9.79 -35.95
C ASP A 109 9.01 9.70 -36.22
#